data_AF-A0AB38D811-F1
#
_entry.id   AF-A0AB38D811-F1
#
_cell.length_a   1.000
_cell.length_b   1.000
_cell.length_c   1.000
_cell.angle_alpha   90.00
_cell.angle_beta   90.00
_cell.angle_gamma   90.00
#
_symmetry.space_group_name_H-M   'P 1'
#
loop_
_entity.id
_entity.type
_entity.pdbx_description
1 polymer ?
#
loop_
_entity_poly.entity_id
_entity_poly.type
_entity_poly.pdbx_seq_one_letter_code
_entity_poly.pdbx_strand_id
1 'polypeptide(L)'
;MCDFWDTALFGTQEYRQDPLYVHLHLHALYPLKSEHFEHWIGLWVATIDSKFTGAVAHHAKEVATQIACTMHKKIIGTQSPILEDLLQSFRAMRDR
;
A
#
# COMPACT_ATOMS: atom_id res chain seq x y z
N MET A 1 -11.16 -8.36 1.04
CA MET A 1 -10.66 -7.02 0.64
C MET A 1 -11.14 -5.93 1.60
N CYS A 2 -12.44 -5.83 1.89
CA CYS A 2 -12.93 -4.96 2.96
C CYS A 2 -12.32 -5.33 4.32
N ASP A 3 -12.40 -6.60 4.72
CA ASP A 3 -11.83 -7.07 5.99
C ASP A 3 -10.33 -6.76 6.14
N PHE A 4 -9.57 -6.82 5.05
CA PHE A 4 -8.16 -6.45 5.05
C PHE A 4 -7.96 -4.98 5.40
N TRP A 5 -8.69 -4.09 4.74
CA TRP A 5 -8.58 -2.66 5.01
C TRP A 5 -9.21 -2.27 6.34
N ASP A 6 -10.23 -3.00 6.82
CA ASP A 6 -10.76 -2.81 8.16
C ASP A 6 -9.70 -3.15 9.22
N THR A 7 -8.98 -4.26 9.03
CA THR A 7 -7.84 -4.61 9.89
C THR A 7 -6.71 -3.59 9.76
N ALA A 8 -6.34 -3.20 8.53
CA ALA A 8 -5.18 -2.35 8.28
C ALA A 8 -5.37 -0.89 8.71
N LEU A 9 -6.59 -0.35 8.62
CA LEU A 9 -6.89 1.06 8.93
C LEU A 9 -7.50 1.26 10.32
N PHE A 10 -8.27 0.27 10.80
CA PHE A 10 -9.04 0.40 12.04
C PHE A 10 -8.65 -0.64 13.10
N GLY A 11 -7.71 -1.54 12.81
CA GLY A 11 -7.20 -2.50 13.78
C GLY A 11 -8.19 -3.61 14.15
N THR A 12 -9.18 -3.90 13.30
CA THR A 12 -10.08 -5.05 13.49
C THR A 12 -9.32 -6.38 13.32
N GLN A 13 -9.84 -7.49 13.86
CA GLN A 13 -9.20 -8.81 13.76
C GLN A 13 -9.87 -9.74 12.73
N GLU A 14 -10.51 -9.14 11.73
CA GLU A 14 -11.32 -9.85 10.73
C GLU A 14 -10.46 -10.49 9.64
N TYR A 15 -9.34 -9.86 9.25
CA TYR A 15 -8.44 -10.41 8.24
C TYR A 15 -7.37 -11.34 8.82
N ARG A 16 -7.29 -12.58 8.29
CA ARG A 16 -6.40 -13.65 8.81
C ARG A 16 -5.48 -14.28 7.78
N GLN A 17 -5.53 -13.83 6.52
CA GLN A 17 -4.72 -14.40 5.46
C GLN A 17 -3.33 -13.74 5.43
N ASP A 18 -2.35 -14.38 4.79
CA ASP A 18 -1.05 -13.77 4.50
C ASP A 18 -1.10 -13.12 3.11
N PRO A 19 -1.18 -11.78 3.00
CA PRO A 19 -1.21 -11.12 1.70
C PRO A 19 0.09 -11.37 0.94
N LEU A 20 1.25 -11.46 1.60
CA LEU A 20 2.53 -11.61 0.93
C LEU A 20 2.61 -12.93 0.18
N TYR A 21 2.14 -14.03 0.80
CA TYR A 21 2.12 -15.34 0.15
C TYR A 21 1.39 -15.32 -1.19
N VAL A 22 0.22 -14.68 -1.25
CA VAL A 22 -0.58 -14.57 -2.48
C VAL A 22 0.20 -13.82 -3.58
N HIS A 23 0.89 -12.74 -3.21
CA HIS A 23 1.64 -11.93 -4.18
C HIS A 23 2.95 -12.60 -4.63
N LEU A 24 3.63 -13.34 -3.76
CA LEU A 24 4.78 -14.17 -4.12
C LEU A 24 4.39 -15.29 -5.08
N HIS A 25 3.27 -15.97 -4.80
CA HIS A 25 2.74 -16.99 -5.70
C HIS A 25 2.39 -16.39 -7.07
N LEU A 26 1.73 -15.22 -7.09
CA LEU A 26 1.45 -14.52 -8.34
C LEU A 26 2.73 -14.14 -9.09
N HIS A 27 3.75 -13.60 -8.40
CA HIS A 27 5.02 -13.23 -9.01
C HIS A 27 5.74 -14.43 -9.65
N ALA A 28 5.66 -15.62 -9.03
CA ALA A 28 6.23 -16.84 -9.60
C ALA A 28 5.55 -17.29 -10.90
N LEU A 29 4.25 -17.01 -11.06
CA LEU A 29 3.49 -17.32 -12.28
C LEU A 29 3.63 -16.22 -13.33
N TYR A 30 3.56 -14.96 -12.90
CA TYR A 30 3.59 -13.76 -13.72
C TYR A 30 4.44 -12.71 -13.00
N PRO A 31 5.69 -12.49 -13.43
CA PRO A 31 6.60 -11.59 -12.75
C PRO A 31 6.02 -10.19 -12.57
N LEU A 32 5.73 -9.86 -11.30
CA LEU A 32 5.42 -8.50 -10.90
C LEU A 32 6.65 -7.61 -11.11
N LYS A 33 6.41 -6.38 -11.56
CA LYS A 33 7.44 -5.37 -11.80
C LYS A 33 7.14 -4.13 -10.96
N SER A 34 8.13 -3.25 -10.81
CA SER A 34 8.02 -2.00 -10.04
C SER A 34 6.81 -1.16 -10.48
N GLU A 35 6.56 -1.08 -11.79
CA GLU A 35 5.47 -0.30 -12.37
C GLU A 35 4.09 -0.77 -11.90
N HIS A 36 3.92 -2.05 -11.56
CA HIS A 36 2.64 -2.55 -11.05
C HIS A 36 2.33 -2.00 -9.65
N PHE A 37 3.33 -1.90 -8.78
CA PHE A 37 3.16 -1.36 -7.43
C PHE A 37 2.94 0.15 -7.47
N GLU A 38 3.71 0.84 -8.31
CA GLU A 38 3.61 2.30 -8.54
C GLU A 38 2.25 2.67 -9.14
N HIS A 39 1.79 1.91 -10.14
CA HIS A 39 0.47 2.13 -10.72
C HIS A 39 -0.65 1.87 -9.71
N TRP A 40 -0.58 0.77 -8.96
CA TRP A 40 -1.57 0.43 -7.95
C TRP A 40 -1.68 1.51 -6.87
N ILE A 41 -0.55 1.99 -6.33
CA ILE A 41 -0.61 3.03 -5.29
C ILE A 41 -1.13 4.35 -5.85
N GLY A 42 -0.82 4.68 -7.10
CA GLY A 42 -1.37 5.85 -7.78
C GLY A 42 -2.89 5.81 -7.88
N LEU A 43 -3.45 4.66 -8.28
CA LEU A 43 -4.90 4.46 -8.33
C LEU A 43 -5.55 4.54 -6.94
N TRP A 44 -4.91 3.94 -5.93
CA TRP A 44 -5.39 3.99 -4.55
C TRP A 44 -5.46 5.43 -4.04
N VAL A 45 -4.37 6.18 -4.16
CA VAL A 45 -4.27 7.57 -3.70
C VAL A 45 -5.32 8.45 -4.40
N ALA A 46 -5.43 8.36 -5.73
CA ALA A 46 -6.43 9.12 -6.48
C ALA A 46 -7.88 8.77 -6.05
N THR A 47 -8.13 7.50 -5.73
CA THR A 47 -9.44 7.06 -5.24
C THR A 47 -9.73 7.62 -3.86
N ILE A 48 -8.76 7.61 -2.94
CA ILE A 48 -8.93 8.17 -1.61
C ILE A 48 -9.18 9.68 -1.71
N ASP A 49 -8.38 10.40 -2.48
CA ASP A 49 -8.49 11.86 -2.63
C ASP A 49 -9.81 12.30 -3.29
N SER A 50 -10.36 11.48 -4.19
CA SER A 50 -11.65 11.80 -4.84
C SER A 50 -12.89 11.49 -4.01
N LYS A 51 -12.78 10.62 -2.99
CA LYS A 51 -13.94 10.10 -2.25
C LYS A 51 -13.94 10.44 -0.77
N PHE A 52 -12.78 10.75 -0.19
CA PHE A 52 -12.62 10.88 1.25
C PHE A 52 -11.71 12.05 1.60
N THR A 53 -11.89 12.59 2.79
CA THR A 53 -11.05 13.67 3.34
C THR A 53 -10.81 13.44 4.83
N GLY A 54 -9.89 14.22 5.42
CA GLY A 54 -9.59 14.16 6.85
C GLY A 54 -8.55 13.10 7.23
N ALA A 55 -8.31 12.97 8.54
CA ALA A 55 -7.18 12.22 9.09
C ALA A 55 -7.14 10.75 8.66
N VAL A 56 -8.31 10.09 8.57
CA VAL A 56 -8.40 8.68 8.14
C VAL A 56 -8.02 8.53 6.66
N ALA A 57 -8.39 9.48 5.80
CA ALA A 57 -8.00 9.47 4.39
C ALA A 57 -6.48 9.64 4.23
N HIS A 58 -5.86 10.53 5.00
CA HIS A 58 -4.40 10.66 5.04
C HIS A 58 -3.73 9.38 5.55
N HIS A 59 -4.24 8.80 6.64
CA HIS A 59 -3.74 7.55 7.19
C HIS A 59 -3.83 6.40 6.18
N ALA A 60 -4.94 6.29 5.44
CA ALA A 60 -5.12 5.27 4.42
C ALA A 60 -4.10 5.35 3.28
N LYS A 61 -3.71 6.57 2.87
CA LYS A 61 -2.65 6.77 1.87
C LYS A 61 -1.29 6.34 2.40
N GLU A 62 -0.96 6.69 3.64
CA GLU A 62 0.31 6.30 4.26
C GLU A 62 0.41 4.78 4.44
N VAL A 63 -0.62 4.13 5.00
CA VAL A 63 -0.65 2.68 5.24
C VAL A 63 -0.53 1.92 3.92
N ALA A 64 -1.30 2.30 2.90
CA ALA A 64 -1.22 1.67 1.59
C ALA A 64 0.17 1.81 0.95
N THR A 65 0.77 2.99 1.06
CA THR A 65 2.11 3.24 0.50
C THR A 65 3.17 2.43 1.24
N GLN A 66 3.07 2.34 2.58
CA GLN A 66 3.96 1.49 3.37
C GLN A 66 3.84 0.01 2.98
N ILE A 67 2.62 -0.48 2.76
CA ILE A 67 2.38 -1.84 2.27
C ILE A 67 3.00 -2.03 0.88
N ALA A 68 2.82 -1.08 -0.03
CA ALA A 68 3.43 -1.12 -1.36
C ALA A 68 4.97 -1.18 -1.28
N CYS A 69 5.61 -0.34 -0.47
CA CYS A 69 7.07 -0.38 -0.25
C CYS A 69 7.52 -1.75 0.28
N THR A 70 6.82 -2.29 1.29
CA THR A 70 7.17 -3.59 1.89
C THR A 70 7.00 -4.73 0.88
N MET A 71 5.88 -4.76 0.15
CA MET A 71 5.63 -5.78 -0.87
C MET A 71 6.65 -5.71 -2.00
N HIS A 72 6.93 -4.50 -2.51
CA HIS A 72 7.94 -4.29 -3.54
C HIS A 72 9.30 -4.83 -3.09
N LYS A 73 9.76 -4.45 -1.90
CA LYS A 73 11.04 -4.94 -1.35
C LYS A 73 11.08 -6.46 -1.20
N LYS A 74 10.00 -7.08 -0.73
CA LYS A 74 9.95 -8.52 -0.49
C LYS A 74 9.80 -9.36 -1.76
N ILE A 75 9.17 -8.81 -2.79
CA ILE A 75 8.88 -9.53 -4.04
C ILE A 75 9.94 -9.26 -5.11
N ILE A 76 10.34 -7.99 -5.28
CA ILE A 76 11.33 -7.56 -6.28
C ILE A 76 12.76 -7.64 -5.75
N GLY A 77 12.94 -7.53 -4.42
CA GLY A 77 14.26 -7.57 -3.77
C GLY A 77 14.94 -6.20 -3.66
N THR A 78 14.33 -5.13 -4.18
CA THR A 78 14.88 -3.76 -4.14
C THR A 78 13.84 -2.78 -3.59
N GLN A 79 14.28 -1.59 -3.19
CA GLN A 79 13.38 -0.49 -2.84
C GLN A 79 13.06 0.34 -4.09
N SER A 80 11.82 0.77 -4.26
CA SER A 80 11.45 1.76 -5.30
C SER A 80 11.63 3.17 -4.73
N PRO A 81 12.50 4.02 -5.31
CA PRO A 81 12.64 5.40 -4.89
C PRO A 81 11.35 6.20 -4.98
N ILE A 82 10.49 5.88 -5.96
CA ILE A 82 9.20 6.55 -6.18
C ILE A 82 8.26 6.25 -5.01
N LEU A 83 8.15 4.99 -4.60
CA LEU A 83 7.30 4.60 -3.48
C LEU A 83 7.82 5.17 -2.15
N GLU A 84 9.14 5.18 -1.96
CA GLU A 84 9.76 5.73 -0.74
C GLU A 84 9.55 7.25 -0.63
N ASP A 85 9.75 8.00 -1.72
CA ASP A 85 9.50 9.44 -1.74
C ASP A 85 8.02 9.76 -1.46
N LEU A 86 7.12 9.00 -2.09
CA LEU A 86 5.68 9.11 -1.83
C LEU A 86 5.34 8.83 -0.36
N LEU A 87 5.92 7.80 0.24
CA LEU A 87 5.70 7.46 1.65
C LEU A 87 6.17 8.57 2.57
N GLN A 88 7.35 9.14 2.30
CA GLN A 88 7.87 10.25 3.10
C GLN A 88 6.99 11.49 2.97
N SER A 89 6.44 11.76 1.78
CA SER A 89 5.50 12.87 1.57
C SER A 89 4.24 12.71 2.44
N PHE A 90 3.68 11.51 2.55
CA PHE A 90 2.50 11.25 3.39
C PHE A 90 2.80 11.40 4.87
N ARG A 91 3.96 10.91 5.33
CA ARG A 91 4.40 11.09 6.74
C ARG A 91 4.57 12.56 7.08
N ALA A 92 5.23 13.33 6.21
CA ALA A 92 5.44 14.77 6.42
C ALA A 92 4.15 15.61 6.42
N MET A 93 3.05 15.09 5.85
CA MET A 93 1.74 15.74 5.92
C MET A 93 0.96 15.39 7.19
N ARG A 94 1.20 14.22 7.81
CA ARG A 94 0.54 13.83 9.06
C ARG A 94 1.05 14.63 10.25
N ASP A 95 2.31 15.04 10.22
CA ASP A 95 2.98 15.74 11.32
C ASP A 95 2.72 17.27 11.32
N ARG A 96 1.80 17.76 10.47
CA ARG A 96 1.37 19.17 10.39
C ARG A 96 -0.07 19.33 10.87
#